data_AF-A0A942QVR3-F1
#
_entry.id   AF-A0A942QVR3-F1
#
_cell.length_a   1.000
_cell.length_b   1.000
_cell.length_c   1.000
_cell.angle_alpha   90.00
_cell.angle_beta   90.00
_cell.angle_gamma   90.00
#
_symmetry.space_group_name_H-M   'P 1'
#
loop_
_entity.id
_entity.type
_entity.pdbx_description
1 polymer ?
#
loop_
_entity_poly.entity_id
_entity_poly.type
_entity_poly.pdbx_seq_one_letter_code
_entity_poly.pdbx_strand_id
1 'polypeptide(L)'
;MLSAVIAVLISQRTDDAPKFQEVLTKHGCIIRTRLGLHEVDNCREDGLIILHVSGTDEDVTCLAADINALKNIRAKVMKLDF
;
A
#
# COMPACT_ATOMS: atom_id res chain seq x y z
N MET A 1 -13.55 7.74 -12.36
CA MET A 1 -12.61 6.84 -11.65
C MET A 1 -12.59 7.26 -10.20
N LEU A 2 -12.63 6.29 -9.29
CA LEU A 2 -12.43 6.49 -7.87
C LEU A 2 -11.02 7.04 -7.64
N SER A 3 -10.86 7.96 -6.69
CA SER A 3 -9.56 8.43 -6.18
C SER A 3 -9.46 8.03 -4.71
N ALA A 4 -8.36 7.42 -4.31
CA ALA A 4 -8.18 6.96 -2.94
C ALA A 4 -6.72 7.06 -2.49
N VAL A 5 -6.54 7.20 -1.18
CA VAL A 5 -5.24 7.06 -0.52
C VAL A 5 -5.23 5.72 0.21
N ILE A 6 -4.18 4.92 -0.01
CA ILE A 6 -3.95 3.68 0.72
C ILE A 6 -2.74 3.87 1.62
N ALA A 7 -2.94 3.76 2.93
CA ALA A 7 -1.87 3.70 3.90
C ALA A 7 -1.47 2.24 4.12
N VAL A 8 -0.19 1.92 3.89
CA VAL A 8 0.37 0.59 3.99
C VAL A 8 1.43 0.57 5.08
N LEU A 9 1.24 -0.25 6.10
CA LEU A 9 2.20 -0.46 7.18
C LEU A 9 2.90 -1.80 6.96
N ILE A 10 4.22 -1.79 6.89
CA ILE A 10 5.08 -2.96 6.77
C ILE A 10 5.76 -3.16 8.11
N SER A 11 5.53 -4.30 8.76
CA SER A 11 6.17 -4.61 10.03
C SER A 11 7.42 -5.46 9.86
N GLN A 12 8.53 -5.01 10.47
CA GLN A 12 9.87 -5.61 10.41
C GLN A 12 10.44 -5.68 8.98
N ARG A 13 11.78 -5.66 8.83
CA ARG A 13 12.43 -5.92 7.53
C ARG A 13 12.19 -7.38 7.13
N THR A 14 11.03 -7.64 6.52
CA THR A 14 10.50 -8.96 6.25
C THR A 14 10.80 -9.40 4.82
N ASP A 15 10.93 -10.71 4.63
CA ASP A 15 11.04 -11.40 3.33
C ASP A 15 9.88 -11.11 2.35
N ASP A 16 8.88 -10.33 2.79
CA ASP A 16 7.71 -9.95 2.00
C ASP A 16 7.93 -8.68 1.17
N ALA A 17 9.06 -7.97 1.32
CA ALA A 17 9.36 -6.79 0.50
C ALA A 17 9.39 -7.07 -1.02
N PRO A 18 9.99 -8.18 -1.51
CA PRO A 18 9.89 -8.57 -2.93
C PRO A 18 8.44 -8.85 -3.37
N LYS A 19 7.67 -9.60 -2.57
CA LYS A 19 6.26 -9.91 -2.88
C LYS A 19 5.40 -8.66 -2.90
N PHE A 20 5.65 -7.72 -1.99
CA PHE A 20 4.97 -6.44 -1.97
C PHE A 20 5.25 -5.64 -3.26
N GLN A 21 6.51 -5.64 -3.72
CA GLN A 21 6.87 -5.03 -4.99
C GLN A 21 6.14 -5.69 -6.17
N GLU A 22 6.04 -7.03 -6.21
CA GLU A 22 5.29 -7.76 -7.23
C GLU A 22 3.81 -7.36 -7.26
N VAL A 23 3.17 -7.22 -6.08
CA VAL A 23 1.79 -6.72 -5.97
C VAL A 23 1.67 -5.31 -6.54
N LEU A 24 2.56 -4.39 -6.18
CA LEU A 24 2.52 -3.03 -6.71
C LEU A 24 2.74 -2.98 -8.23
N THR A 25 3.62 -3.85 -8.75
CA THR A 25 3.84 -3.96 -10.21
C THR A 25 2.59 -4.51 -10.91
N LYS A 26 1.93 -5.52 -10.36
CA LYS A 26 0.67 -6.08 -10.89
C LYS A 26 -0.44 -5.01 -11.00
N HIS A 27 -0.51 -4.10 -10.03
CA HIS A 27 -1.52 -3.03 -9.96
C HIS A 27 -1.02 -1.66 -10.43
N GLY A 28 0.14 -1.60 -11.09
CA GLY A 28 0.85 -0.35 -11.36
C GLY A 28 0.05 0.68 -12.16
N CYS A 29 -0.89 0.24 -13.01
CA CYS A 29 -1.72 1.12 -13.84
C CYS A 29 -2.59 2.11 -13.05
N ILE A 30 -2.99 1.75 -11.83
CA ILE A 30 -3.85 2.59 -10.98
C ILE A 30 -3.07 3.41 -9.96
N ILE A 31 -1.79 3.12 -9.74
CA ILE A 31 -0.95 3.80 -8.75
C ILE A 31 -0.40 5.09 -9.36
N ARG A 32 -0.80 6.22 -8.78
CA ARG A 32 -0.36 7.56 -9.21
C ARG A 32 0.89 8.01 -8.48
N THR A 33 0.97 7.69 -7.18
CA THR A 33 2.07 8.09 -6.32
C THR A 33 2.36 6.98 -5.32
N ARG A 34 3.64 6.73 -5.06
CA ARG A 34 4.13 5.90 -3.95
C ARG A 34 5.12 6.72 -3.13
N LEU A 35 4.79 7.00 -1.88
CA LEU A 35 5.66 7.68 -0.93
C LEU A 35 6.04 6.72 0.19
N GLY A 36 7.32 6.41 0.30
CA GLY A 36 7.87 5.69 1.46
C GLY A 36 8.23 6.67 2.57
N LEU A 37 7.72 6.42 3.77
CA LEU A 37 8.00 7.16 4.98
C LEU A 37 8.76 6.23 5.93
N HIS A 38 9.94 6.66 6.35
CA HIS A 38 10.74 5.96 7.33
C HIS A 38 10.46 6.55 8.71
N GLU A 39 9.74 5.82 9.57
CA GLU A 39 9.55 6.24 10.96
C GLU A 39 10.81 5.92 11.75
N VAL A 40 11.59 6.96 12.06
CA VAL A 40 12.82 6.87 12.86
C VAL A 40 12.49 7.28 14.30
N ASP A 41 11.52 6.63 14.93
CA ASP A 41 11.27 6.85 16.36
C ASP A 41 11.10 5.50 17.08
N ASN A 42 11.88 5.32 18.15
CA ASN A 42 11.81 4.20 19.11
C ASN A 42 12.23 2.79 18.64
N CYS A 43 13.24 2.63 17.77
CA CYS A 43 13.78 1.31 17.39
C CYS A 43 12.72 0.34 16.81
N ARG A 44 11.60 0.86 16.27
CA ARG A 44 10.64 0.03 15.53
C ARG A 44 11.06 -0.01 14.07
N GLU A 45 11.27 -1.20 13.54
CA GLU A 45 11.56 -1.42 12.12
C GLU A 45 10.28 -1.41 11.26
N ASP A 46 9.29 -0.59 11.61
CA ASP A 46 8.06 -0.48 10.85
C ASP A 46 8.23 0.58 9.75
N GLY A 47 7.81 0.26 8.53
CA GLY A 47 7.82 1.17 7.39
C GLY A 47 6.40 1.59 7.01
N LEU A 48 6.19 2.87 6.77
CA LEU A 48 4.91 3.38 6.27
C LEU A 48 5.04 3.73 4.79
N ILE A 49 4.09 3.28 3.98
CA ILE A 49 3.98 3.62 2.56
C ILE A 49 2.61 4.22 2.31
N ILE A 50 2.58 5.38 1.66
CA ILE A 50 1.35 6.02 1.20
C ILE A 50 1.25 5.85 -0.30
N LEU A 51 0.15 5.27 -0.76
CA LEU A 51 -0.19 5.15 -2.17
C LEU A 51 -1.34 6.11 -2.49
N HIS A 52 -1.19 6.94 -3.52
CA HIS A 52 -2.34 7.58 -4.17
C HIS A 52 -2.72 6.74 -5.37
N VAL A 53 -3.98 6.34 -5.45
CA VAL A 53 -4.50 5.48 -6.51
C VAL A 53 -5.70 6.11 -7.20
N SER A 54 -5.86 5.81 -8.49
CA SER A 54 -7.04 6.18 -9.25
C SER A 54 -7.41 5.09 -10.25
N GLY A 55 -8.61 4.53 -10.11
CA GLY A 55 -9.10 3.37 -10.88
C GLY A 55 -10.60 3.14 -10.67
N THR A 56 -11.08 1.93 -10.94
CA THR A 56 -12.42 1.48 -10.53
C THR A 56 -12.45 1.13 -9.04
N ASP A 57 -13.64 0.94 -8.46
CA ASP A 57 -13.76 0.50 -7.06
C ASP A 57 -13.20 -0.92 -6.89
N GLU A 58 -13.41 -1.75 -7.91
CA GLU A 58 -12.89 -3.10 -8.01
C GLU A 58 -11.35 -3.11 -8.04
N ASP A 59 -10.72 -2.22 -8.83
CA ASP A 59 -9.25 -2.15 -8.90
C ASP A 59 -8.65 -1.81 -7.53
N VAL A 60 -9.21 -0.80 -6.85
CA VAL A 60 -8.72 -0.36 -5.53
C VAL A 60 -8.94 -1.46 -4.48
N THR A 61 -10.08 -2.14 -4.54
CA THR A 61 -10.39 -3.25 -3.62
C THR A 61 -9.47 -4.45 -3.85
N CYS A 62 -9.19 -4.80 -5.11
CA CYS A 62 -8.27 -5.89 -5.46
C CYS A 62 -6.84 -5.59 -5.02
N LEU A 63 -6.34 -4.36 -5.25
CA LEU A 63 -5.03 -3.94 -4.76
C LEU A 63 -4.94 -4.04 -3.23
N ALA A 64 -5.93 -3.51 -2.51
CA ALA A 64 -5.94 -3.56 -1.05
C ALA A 64 -6.01 -4.99 -0.51
N ALA A 65 -6.77 -5.88 -1.16
CA ALA A 65 -6.86 -7.30 -0.81
C ALA A 65 -5.53 -8.03 -1.04
N ASP A 66 -4.89 -7.83 -2.20
CA ASP A 66 -3.59 -8.44 -2.52
C ASP A 66 -2.50 -7.98 -1.55
N ILE A 67 -2.50 -6.70 -1.14
CA ILE A 67 -1.56 -6.21 -0.12
C ILE A 67 -1.84 -6.86 1.24
N ASN A 68 -3.10 -6.94 1.67
CA ASN A 68 -3.49 -7.53 2.96
C ASN A 68 -3.35 -9.06 3.02
N ALA A 69 -3.15 -9.73 1.89
CA ALA A 69 -2.82 -11.16 1.84
C ALA A 69 -1.37 -11.45 2.28
N LEU A 70 -0.51 -10.42 2.32
CA LEU A 70 0.88 -10.54 2.77
C LEU A 70 0.93 -10.51 4.30
N LYS A 71 1.55 -11.53 4.90
CA LYS A 71 1.50 -11.81 6.35
C LYS A 71 1.89 -10.62 7.23
N ASN A 72 2.90 -9.85 6.84
CA ASN A 72 3.49 -8.79 7.65
C ASN A 72 3.15 -7.38 7.15
N ILE A 73 2.16 -7.24 6.27
CA ILE A 73 1.78 -5.98 5.66
C ILE A 73 0.29 -5.73 5.88
N ARG A 74 -0.07 -4.49 6.21
CA ARG A 74 -1.46 -4.07 6.44
C ARG A 74 -1.76 -2.83 5.63
N ALA A 75 -2.87 -2.82 4.90
CA ALA A 75 -3.34 -1.70 4.11
C ALA A 75 -4.70 -1.19 4.60
N LYS A 76 -4.85 0.14 4.69
CA LYS A 76 -6.12 0.83 4.91
C LYS A 76 -6.39 1.80 3.77
N VAL A 77 -7.63 1.80 3.29
CA VAL A 77 -8.08 2.64 2.16
C VAL A 77 -8.92 3.80 2.68
N MET A 78 -8.64 4.99 2.17
CA MET A 78 -9.44 6.20 2.35
C MET A 78 -9.87 6.72 0.99
N LYS A 79 -11.18 6.70 0.71
CA LYS A 79 -11.75 7.27 -0.51
C LYS A 79 -11.75 8.79 -0.42
N LEU A 80 -11.45 9.47 -1.53
CA LEU A 80 -11.40 10.92 -1.62
C LEU A 80 -12.67 11.42 -2.33
N ASP A 81 -13.59 11.94 -1.53
CA ASP A 81 -14.91 12.40 -1.96
C ASP A 81 -15.01 13.92 -1.71
N PHE A 82 -14.41 14.72 -2.60
CA PHE A 82 -14.41 16.19 -2.54
C PHE A 82 -15.18 16.79 -3.70
#